data_AF-A0AAV6PQK1-F1
#
_entry.id   AF-A0AAV6PQK1-F1
#
_cell.length_a   1.000
_cell.length_b   1.000
_cell.length_c   1.000
_cell.angle_alpha   90.00
_cell.angle_beta   90.00
_cell.angle_gamma   90.00
#
_symmetry.space_group_name_H-M   'P 1'
#
loop_
_entity.id
_entity.type
_entity.pdbx_description
1 polymer ?
#
loop_
_entity_poly.entity_id
_entity_poly.type
_entity_poly.pdbx_seq_one_letter_code
_entity_poly.pdbx_strand_id
1 'polypeptide(L)'
;MWPQEPTVRDYGPLLQRLEAAVDRVRVLGSCRHQPVEHIVNYTSNAALGPRDELTTAVRKELAIALKDLLSHGLFAPSQTMSLVLAPISCLLPYRPETQTMHPWELFVKYYHSKNGKAFVETPARQLSQSFRLPVGGGPVTITPKQSLLWAVHTVLKEHGRYKRGPDTEFKALVCMALNEQRLVSWLNLLCKSGTLIHPHYQAWSYMAQTGFEGALRILGRISHLKFRLPVDLAVRQLKNIKDAF
;
A
#
# COMPACT_ATOMS: atom_id res chain seq x y z
N MET A 1 14.94 -34.78 -22.77
CA MET A 1 13.76 -33.93 -22.55
C MET A 1 14.26 -32.57 -22.09
N TRP A 2 14.17 -31.55 -22.93
CA TRP A 2 14.49 -30.17 -22.52
C TRP A 2 13.41 -29.69 -21.53
N PRO A 3 13.75 -28.90 -20.49
CA PRO A 3 12.73 -28.38 -19.58
C PRO A 3 11.83 -27.43 -20.37
N GLN A 4 10.53 -27.61 -20.22
CA GLN A 4 9.52 -26.72 -20.81
C GLN A 4 9.83 -25.26 -20.43
N GLU A 5 9.79 -24.37 -21.42
CA GLU A 5 9.83 -22.93 -21.19
C GLU A 5 8.86 -22.55 -20.06
N PRO A 6 9.26 -21.70 -19.11
CA PRO A 6 8.38 -21.29 -18.05
C PRO A 6 7.18 -20.58 -18.69
N THR A 7 5.99 -21.17 -18.54
CA THR A 7 4.72 -20.54 -18.89
C THR A 7 4.78 -19.07 -18.49
N VAL A 8 4.82 -18.16 -19.46
CA VAL A 8 4.76 -16.72 -19.21
C VAL A 8 3.44 -16.49 -18.50
N ARG A 9 3.49 -16.34 -17.17
CA ARG A 9 2.30 -16.07 -16.38
C ARG A 9 1.83 -14.67 -16.75
N ASP A 10 0.72 -14.61 -17.48
CA ASP A 10 0.18 -13.36 -18.00
C ASP A 10 -0.32 -12.47 -16.85
N TYR A 11 0.18 -11.24 -16.82
CA TYR A 11 -0.23 -10.18 -15.89
C TYR A 11 -1.14 -9.13 -16.57
N GLY A 12 -1.47 -9.30 -17.85
CA GLY A 12 -2.38 -8.45 -18.61
C GLY A 12 -3.73 -8.22 -17.90
N PRO A 13 -4.42 -9.27 -17.41
CA PRO A 13 -5.68 -9.11 -16.68
C PRO A 13 -5.54 -8.28 -15.39
N LEU A 14 -4.40 -8.38 -14.69
CA LEU A 14 -4.13 -7.60 -13.48
C LEU A 14 -3.95 -6.11 -13.82
N LEU A 15 -3.27 -5.81 -14.93
CA LEU A 15 -3.11 -4.44 -15.43
C LEU A 15 -4.43 -3.83 -15.89
N GLN A 16 -5.25 -4.58 -16.64
CA GLN A 16 -6.58 -4.12 -17.06
C GLN A 16 -7.48 -3.81 -15.86
N ARG A 17 -7.43 -4.66 -14.82
CA ARG A 17 -8.18 -4.41 -13.58
C ARG A 17 -7.68 -3.18 -12.83
N LEU A 18 -6.37 -2.95 -12.80
CA LEU A 18 -5.80 -1.73 -12.22
C LEU A 18 -6.24 -0.49 -13.01
N GLU A 19 -6.20 -0.55 -14.34
CA GLU A 19 -6.61 0.53 -15.23
C GLU A 19 -8.08 0.90 -15.03
N ALA A 20 -8.98 -0.09 -15.05
CA ALA A 20 -10.40 0.13 -14.81
C ALA A 20 -10.67 0.77 -13.42
N ALA A 21 -9.98 0.29 -12.38
CA ALA A 21 -10.13 0.85 -11.04
C ALA A 21 -9.59 2.30 -10.95
N VAL A 22 -8.48 2.60 -11.62
CA VAL A 22 -7.92 3.96 -11.69
C VAL A 22 -8.86 4.89 -12.45
N ASP A 23 -9.43 4.46 -13.58
CA ASP A 23 -10.37 5.26 -14.36
C ASP A 23 -11.65 5.56 -13.58
N ARG A 24 -12.19 4.59 -12.84
CA ARG A 24 -13.33 4.83 -11.94
C ARG A 24 -13.01 5.84 -10.85
N VAL A 25 -11.86 5.71 -10.18
CA VAL A 25 -11.41 6.67 -9.16
C VAL A 25 -11.15 8.05 -9.76
N ARG A 26 -10.64 8.13 -10.98
CA ARG A 26 -10.43 9.38 -11.72
C ARG A 26 -11.75 10.11 -11.95
N VAL A 27 -12.76 9.42 -12.50
CA VAL A 27 -14.09 10.00 -12.75
C VAL A 27 -14.71 10.53 -11.46
N LEU A 28 -14.77 9.70 -10.41
CA LEU A 28 -15.34 10.07 -9.11
C LEU A 28 -14.55 11.21 -8.43
N GLY A 29 -13.23 11.22 -8.59
CA GLY A 29 -12.35 12.26 -8.05
C GLY A 29 -12.48 13.61 -8.76
N SER A 30 -12.69 13.60 -10.08
CA SER A 30 -12.86 14.82 -10.89
C SER A 30 -14.22 15.49 -10.68
N CYS A 31 -15.31 14.73 -10.53
CA CYS A 31 -16.65 15.28 -10.28
C CYS A 31 -16.74 16.11 -8.99
N ARG A 32 -15.86 15.88 -8.02
CA ARG A 32 -15.81 16.64 -6.75
C ARG A 32 -15.34 18.09 -6.90
N HIS A 33 -14.74 18.46 -8.03
CA HIS A 33 -14.28 19.83 -8.27
C HIS A 33 -15.36 20.75 -8.87
N GLN A 34 -16.54 20.23 -9.23
CA GLN A 34 -17.67 21.09 -9.58
C GLN A 34 -18.30 21.65 -8.29
N PRO A 35 -18.42 22.99 -8.13
CA PRO A 35 -19.18 23.56 -7.04
C PRO A 35 -20.62 23.09 -7.20
N VAL A 36 -21.07 22.25 -6.28
CA VAL A 36 -22.47 21.81 -6.23
C VAL A 36 -23.29 23.02 -5.81
N GLU A 37 -23.95 23.67 -6.78
CA GLU A 37 -25.08 24.52 -6.48
C GLU A 37 -26.12 23.67 -5.75
N HIS A 38 -26.47 24.11 -4.54
CA HIS A 38 -27.38 23.42 -3.64
C HIS A 38 -28.77 23.29 -4.27
N ILE A 39 -29.08 22.13 -4.86
CA ILE A 39 -30.46 21.66 -5.01
C ILE A 39 -30.63 20.49 -4.04
N VAL A 40 -31.22 20.80 -2.89
CA VAL A 40 -31.58 19.80 -1.88
C VAL A 40 -32.80 19.06 -2.39
N ASN A 41 -32.61 17.87 -2.97
CA ASN A 41 -33.72 17.00 -3.34
C ASN A 41 -33.98 15.98 -2.21
N TYR A 42 -35.17 16.05 -1.62
CA TYR A 42 -35.59 15.29 -0.43
C TYR A 42 -36.12 13.87 -0.74
N THR A 43 -35.74 13.27 -1.86
CA THR A 43 -36.16 11.90 -2.19
C THR A 43 -35.12 10.90 -1.67
N SER A 44 -35.33 10.46 -0.45
CA SER A 44 -34.58 9.41 0.25
C SER A 44 -34.81 8.03 -0.39
N ASN A 45 -33.93 7.66 -1.33
CA ASN A 45 -33.43 6.30 -1.43
C ASN A 45 -31.99 6.31 -0.91
N ALA A 46 -31.56 5.26 -0.23
CA ALA A 46 -30.23 5.11 0.38
C ALA A 46 -29.09 5.00 -0.66
N ALA A 47 -29.00 5.96 -1.57
CA ALA A 47 -27.85 6.16 -2.43
C ALA A 47 -26.71 6.63 -1.52
N LEU A 48 -25.69 5.79 -1.40
CA LEU A 48 -24.41 6.15 -0.78
C LEU A 48 -23.98 7.52 -1.32
N GLY A 49 -23.68 8.47 -0.42
CA GLY A 49 -23.27 9.79 -0.87
C GLY A 49 -22.04 9.70 -1.79
N PRO A 50 -21.78 10.68 -2.68
CA PRO A 50 -20.64 10.65 -3.60
C PRO A 50 -19.27 10.42 -2.93
N ARG A 51 -19.15 10.80 -1.64
CA ARG A 51 -17.96 10.55 -0.82
C ARG A 51 -17.79 9.08 -0.45
N ASP A 52 -18.89 8.38 -0.20
CA ASP A 52 -18.90 6.97 0.17
C ASP A 52 -18.66 6.10 -1.05
N GLU A 53 -19.15 6.49 -2.22
CA GLU A 53 -18.83 5.83 -3.50
C GLU A 53 -17.34 5.93 -3.83
N LEU A 54 -16.73 7.12 -3.74
CA LEU A 54 -15.30 7.30 -3.95
C LEU A 54 -14.47 6.48 -2.95
N THR A 55 -14.86 6.50 -1.68
CA THR A 55 -14.20 5.70 -0.63
C THR A 55 -14.31 4.20 -0.94
N THR A 56 -15.46 3.76 -1.45
CA THR A 56 -15.70 2.37 -1.86
C THR A 56 -14.85 2.01 -3.06
N ALA A 57 -14.81 2.83 -4.12
CA ALA A 57 -13.98 2.61 -5.30
C ALA A 57 -12.49 2.51 -4.94
N VAL A 58 -12.00 3.39 -4.07
CA VAL A 58 -10.60 3.31 -3.61
C VAL A 58 -10.35 2.03 -2.81
N ARG A 59 -11.18 1.72 -1.82
CA ARG A 59 -10.88 0.63 -0.86
C ARG A 59 -11.23 -0.76 -1.36
N LYS A 60 -12.26 -0.89 -2.20
CA LYS A 60 -12.76 -2.19 -2.70
C LYS A 60 -12.34 -2.49 -4.14
N GLU A 61 -11.84 -1.51 -4.90
CA GLU A 61 -11.40 -1.75 -6.27
C GLU A 61 -9.94 -1.41 -6.44
N LEU A 62 -9.55 -0.13 -6.30
CA LEU A 62 -8.17 0.31 -6.53
C LEU A 62 -7.17 -0.39 -5.59
N ALA A 63 -7.45 -0.41 -4.30
CA ALA A 63 -6.58 -1.07 -3.33
C ALA A 63 -6.48 -2.59 -3.59
N ILE A 64 -7.57 -3.23 -4.02
CA ILE A 64 -7.55 -4.67 -4.32
C ILE A 64 -6.75 -4.95 -5.60
N ALA A 65 -6.98 -4.18 -6.66
CA ALA A 65 -6.24 -4.32 -7.92
C ALA A 65 -4.74 -4.08 -7.74
N LEU A 66 -4.37 -3.05 -6.98
CA LEU A 66 -2.97 -2.77 -6.65
C LEU A 66 -2.34 -3.88 -5.79
N LYS A 67 -3.08 -4.40 -4.80
CA LYS A 67 -2.63 -5.51 -3.96
C LYS A 67 -2.39 -6.77 -4.82
N ASP A 68 -3.36 -7.14 -5.65
CA ASP A 68 -3.27 -8.33 -6.50
C ASP A 68 -2.08 -8.24 -7.47
N LEU A 69 -1.82 -7.06 -8.05
CA LEU A 69 -0.66 -6.84 -8.91
C LEU A 69 0.67 -6.88 -8.15
N LEU A 70 0.75 -6.28 -6.96
CA LEU A 70 1.93 -6.38 -6.09
C LEU A 70 2.16 -7.81 -5.58
N SER A 71 1.10 -8.60 -5.42
CA SER A 71 1.20 -10.00 -5.01
C SER A 71 1.69 -10.93 -6.12
N HIS A 72 1.73 -10.49 -7.37
CA HIS A 72 2.13 -11.33 -8.50
C HIS A 72 3.59 -11.76 -8.38
N GLY A 73 3.82 -12.99 -7.95
CA GLY A 73 5.15 -13.57 -7.71
C GLY A 73 5.83 -13.08 -6.43
N LEU A 74 5.08 -12.44 -5.52
CA LEU A 74 5.55 -12.05 -4.19
C LEU A 74 5.56 -13.28 -3.26
N PHE A 75 6.64 -13.50 -2.53
CA PHE A 75 6.78 -14.61 -1.59
C PHE A 75 7.60 -14.21 -0.36
N ALA A 76 7.38 -14.92 0.75
CA ALA A 76 8.26 -14.86 1.91
C ALA A 76 9.29 -15.98 1.81
N PRO A 77 10.60 -15.67 1.77
CA PRO A 77 11.62 -16.70 1.90
C PRO A 77 11.50 -17.36 3.28
N SER A 78 11.40 -18.70 3.30
CA SER A 78 11.36 -19.47 4.54
C SER A 78 12.65 -19.25 5.33
N GLN A 79 12.56 -18.76 6.58
CA GLN A 79 13.73 -18.56 7.46
C GLN A 79 14.38 -19.87 7.89
N THR A 80 13.72 -21.02 7.66
CA THR A 80 14.18 -22.35 8.04
C THR A 80 15.12 -22.93 6.99
N MET A 81 16.35 -22.42 6.92
CA MET A 81 17.49 -23.26 6.57
C MET A 81 17.88 -24.03 7.84
N SER A 82 17.11 -25.07 8.18
CA SER A 82 17.48 -25.96 9.28
C SER A 82 18.75 -26.73 8.89
N LEU A 83 19.89 -26.36 9.48
CA LEU A 83 21.18 -27.05 9.28
C LEU A 83 21.13 -28.53 9.68
N VAL A 84 20.09 -28.94 10.43
CA VAL A 84 19.88 -30.31 10.91
C VAL A 84 19.48 -31.27 9.77
N LEU A 85 18.92 -30.76 8.66
CA LEU A 85 18.47 -31.58 7.53
C LEU A 85 19.47 -31.65 6.37
N ALA A 86 20.59 -30.92 6.46
CA ALA A 86 21.60 -30.81 5.41
C ALA A 86 22.13 -32.15 4.85
N PRO A 87 22.39 -33.21 5.66
CA PRO A 87 22.92 -34.46 5.11
C PRO A 87 21.88 -35.39 4.46
N ILE A 88 20.57 -35.09 4.53
CA ILE A 88 19.48 -35.93 3.98
C ILE A 88 18.72 -35.22 2.83
N SER A 89 19.06 -33.96 2.53
CA SER A 89 18.40 -33.13 1.50
C SER A 89 18.49 -33.66 0.06
N CYS A 90 19.30 -34.69 -0.22
CA CYS A 90 19.33 -35.37 -1.52
C CYS A 90 18.29 -36.49 -1.65
N LEU A 91 17.63 -36.90 -0.57
CA LEU A 91 16.69 -38.03 -0.53
C LEU A 91 15.21 -37.60 -0.44
N LEU A 92 14.94 -36.33 -0.21
CA LEU A 92 13.59 -35.77 -0.17
C LEU A 92 13.47 -34.62 -1.19
N PRO A 93 12.40 -34.56 -2.01
CA PRO A 93 12.08 -33.37 -2.76
C PRO A 93 11.62 -32.28 -1.77
N TYR A 94 12.56 -31.62 -1.10
CA TYR A 94 12.28 -30.45 -0.26
C TYR A 94 11.89 -29.29 -1.18
N ARG A 95 10.59 -29.12 -1.37
CA ARG A 95 10.04 -27.88 -1.90
C ARG A 95 9.88 -26.95 -0.69
N PRO A 96 10.68 -25.88 -0.56
CA PRO A 96 10.41 -24.89 0.47
C PRO A 96 8.97 -24.41 0.28
N GLU A 97 8.15 -24.57 1.31
CA GLU A 97 6.80 -23.99 1.31
C GLU A 97 6.97 -22.47 1.19
N THR A 98 6.71 -21.95 -0.01
CA THR A 98 6.76 -20.52 -0.25
C THR A 98 5.49 -19.93 0.37
N GLN A 99 5.63 -19.36 1.57
CA GLN A 99 4.52 -18.69 2.21
C GLN A 99 4.17 -17.43 1.40
N THR A 100 2.90 -17.29 1.06
CA THR A 100 2.39 -16.12 0.36
C THR A 100 2.51 -14.90 1.27
N MET A 101 3.31 -13.93 0.87
CA MET A 101 3.52 -12.69 1.63
C MET A 101 2.50 -11.63 1.20
N HIS A 102 1.92 -10.91 2.17
CA HIS A 102 1.01 -9.82 1.82
C HIS A 102 1.79 -8.55 1.40
N PRO A 103 1.36 -7.76 0.40
CA PRO A 103 2.06 -6.54 -0.02
C PRO A 103 2.29 -5.52 1.10
N TRP A 104 1.39 -5.45 2.09
CA TRP A 104 1.61 -4.65 3.30
C TRP A 104 2.94 -4.96 4.00
N GLU A 105 3.28 -6.24 4.13
CA GLU A 105 4.52 -6.66 4.78
C GLU A 105 5.75 -6.16 4.01
N LEU A 106 5.63 -5.92 2.70
CA LEU A 106 6.69 -5.34 1.88
C LEU A 106 6.99 -3.90 2.31
N PHE A 107 5.94 -3.11 2.59
CA PHE A 107 6.07 -1.76 3.14
C PHE A 107 6.66 -1.77 4.56
N VAL A 108 6.26 -2.73 5.38
CA VAL A 108 6.81 -2.91 6.74
C VAL A 108 8.30 -3.26 6.68
N LYS A 109 8.71 -4.18 5.79
CA LYS A 109 10.13 -4.51 5.57
C LYS A 109 10.92 -3.30 5.06
N TYR A 110 10.36 -2.53 4.12
CA TYR A 110 10.98 -1.27 3.68
C TYR A 110 11.20 -0.31 4.86
N TYR A 111 10.17 -0.11 5.69
CA TYR A 111 10.22 0.75 6.87
C TYR A 111 11.31 0.30 7.86
N HIS A 112 11.42 -1.00 8.15
CA HIS A 112 12.46 -1.53 9.02
C HIS A 112 13.86 -1.37 8.41
N SER A 113 14.03 -1.66 7.11
CA SER A 113 15.31 -1.50 6.40
C SER A 113 15.87 -0.07 6.42
N LYS A 114 15.01 0.92 6.67
CA LYS A 114 15.38 2.35 6.74
C LYS A 114 15.40 2.89 8.17
N ASN A 115 15.40 2.02 9.18
CA ASN A 115 15.32 2.40 10.60
C ASN A 115 14.14 3.36 10.87
N GLY A 116 12.99 3.08 10.25
CA GLY A 116 11.83 3.97 10.29
C GLY A 116 11.37 4.36 11.69
N LYS A 117 11.50 3.45 12.67
CA LYS A 117 11.17 3.74 14.07
C LYS A 117 12.08 4.83 14.64
N ALA A 118 13.39 4.66 14.53
CA ALA A 118 14.36 5.66 14.96
C ALA A 118 14.18 6.99 14.22
N PHE A 119 13.80 6.94 12.94
CA PHE A 119 13.54 8.13 12.15
C PHE A 119 12.29 8.92 12.62
N VAL A 120 11.19 8.23 12.94
CA VAL A 120 9.92 8.89 13.32
C VAL A 120 9.88 9.27 14.80
N GLU A 121 10.50 8.48 15.68
CA GLU A 121 10.43 8.65 17.14
C GLU A 121 11.55 9.53 17.74
N THR A 122 12.30 10.29 16.93
CA THR A 122 13.32 11.19 17.50
C THR A 122 12.68 12.22 18.45
N PRO A 123 13.27 12.48 19.64
CA PRO A 123 12.70 13.42 20.61
C PRO A 123 12.42 14.81 20.00
N ALA A 124 13.35 15.31 19.18
CA ALA A 124 13.20 16.58 18.47
C ALA A 124 11.97 16.59 17.54
N ARG A 125 11.68 15.49 16.84
CA ARG A 125 10.49 15.38 15.98
C ARG A 125 9.21 15.26 16.78
N GLN A 126 9.19 14.45 17.83
CA GLN A 126 8.01 14.29 18.68
C GLN A 126 7.65 15.61 19.36
N LEU A 127 8.64 16.32 19.92
CA LEU A 127 8.45 17.65 20.50
C LEU A 127 7.94 18.63 19.44
N SER A 128 8.60 18.70 18.28
CA SER A 128 8.16 19.60 17.22
C SER A 128 6.74 19.29 16.74
N GLN A 129 6.34 18.02 16.63
CA GLN A 129 4.96 17.63 16.31
C GLN A 129 3.97 18.07 17.38
N SER A 130 4.30 17.86 18.67
CA SER A 130 3.46 18.30 19.80
C SER A 130 3.26 19.82 19.82
N PHE A 131 4.28 20.59 19.43
CA PHE A 131 4.24 22.05 19.38
C PHE A 131 3.93 22.62 17.99
N ARG A 132 3.63 21.78 17.00
CA ARG A 132 3.45 22.15 15.57
C ARG A 132 4.60 22.98 14.99
N LEU A 133 5.81 22.76 15.48
CA LEU A 133 7.03 23.42 15.01
C LEU A 133 7.59 22.71 13.77
N PRO A 134 8.19 23.44 12.81
CA PRO A 134 8.92 22.83 11.72
C PRO A 134 10.18 22.12 12.26
N VAL A 135 10.34 20.84 11.93
CA VAL A 135 11.53 20.05 12.31
C VAL A 135 12.67 20.39 11.34
N GLY A 136 13.46 21.41 11.68
CA GLY A 136 14.66 21.81 10.93
C GLY A 136 14.64 23.29 10.53
N GLY A 137 15.81 23.94 10.57
CA GLY A 137 15.97 25.34 10.22
C GLY A 137 15.90 25.57 8.71
N GLY A 138 14.68 25.70 8.16
CA GLY A 138 14.42 26.05 6.76
C GLY A 138 13.07 25.54 6.24
N PRO A 139 12.65 25.90 5.02
CA PRO A 139 11.47 25.33 4.39
C PRO A 139 11.69 23.82 4.16
N VAL A 140 11.18 22.99 5.08
CA VAL A 140 11.35 21.54 5.07
C VAL A 140 10.48 20.93 3.97
N THR A 141 11.08 20.64 2.82
CA THR A 141 10.44 19.80 1.81
C THR A 141 10.40 18.36 2.31
N ILE A 142 9.21 17.89 2.70
CA ILE A 142 9.03 16.50 3.11
C ILE A 142 9.26 15.60 1.90
N THR A 143 10.32 14.80 1.95
CA THR A 143 10.64 13.90 0.83
C THR A 143 9.65 12.72 0.76
N PRO A 144 9.47 12.08 -0.40
CA PRO A 144 8.66 10.87 -0.53
C PRO A 144 9.07 9.76 0.46
N LYS A 145 10.37 9.64 0.75
CA LYS A 145 10.88 8.66 1.72
C LYS A 145 10.41 9.01 3.13
N GLN A 146 10.53 10.27 3.54
CA GLN A 146 10.17 10.70 4.88
C GLN A 146 8.65 10.57 5.12
N SER A 147 7.83 10.97 4.15
CA SER A 147 6.37 10.80 4.20
C SER A 147 5.95 9.33 4.22
N LEU A 148 6.58 8.47 3.42
CA LEU A 148 6.32 7.03 3.44
C LEU A 148 6.63 6.41 4.81
N LEU A 149 7.79 6.73 5.41
CA LEU A 149 8.16 6.21 6.72
C LEU A 149 7.17 6.65 7.81
N TRP A 150 6.71 7.89 7.74
CA TRP A 150 5.70 8.41 8.66
C TRP A 150 4.33 7.75 8.47
N ALA A 151 3.92 7.52 7.22
CA ALA A 151 2.66 6.85 6.91
C ALA A 151 2.63 5.40 7.39
N VAL A 152 3.68 4.62 7.12
CA VAL A 152 3.79 3.23 7.61
C VAL A 152 3.81 3.18 9.13
N HIS A 153 4.57 4.07 9.79
CA HIS A 153 4.56 4.18 11.26
C HIS A 153 3.16 4.48 11.81
N THR A 154 2.44 5.41 11.19
CA THR A 154 1.08 5.80 11.60
C THR A 154 0.12 4.63 11.47
N VAL A 155 0.15 3.91 10.35
CA VAL A 155 -0.71 2.72 10.16
C VAL A 155 -0.36 1.65 11.20
N LEU A 156 0.92 1.34 11.43
CA LEU A 156 1.34 0.36 12.45
C LEU A 156 0.87 0.76 13.85
N LYS A 157 1.01 2.04 14.23
CA LYS A 157 0.59 2.54 15.54
C LYS A 157 -0.93 2.54 15.71
N GLU A 158 -1.66 2.98 14.70
CA GLU A 158 -3.12 3.14 14.79
C GLU A 158 -3.88 1.83 14.58
N HIS A 159 -3.42 0.96 13.67
CA HIS A 159 -4.10 -0.28 13.32
C HIS A 159 -3.57 -1.49 14.10
N GLY A 160 -2.28 -1.50 14.46
CA GLY A 160 -1.69 -2.54 15.29
C GLY A 160 -2.35 -2.63 16.67
N ARG A 161 -2.80 -1.49 17.22
CA ARG A 161 -3.58 -1.41 18.47
C ARG A 161 -4.89 -2.22 18.45
N TYR A 162 -5.42 -2.51 17.26
CA TYR A 162 -6.69 -3.21 17.07
C TYR A 162 -6.55 -4.56 16.36
N LYS A 163 -5.34 -5.12 16.28
CA LYS A 163 -5.03 -6.40 15.61
C LYS A 163 -5.64 -6.51 14.20
N ARG A 164 -5.66 -5.40 13.45
CA ARG A 164 -6.21 -5.41 12.10
C ARG A 164 -5.27 -6.18 11.17
N GLY A 165 -5.86 -6.98 10.30
CA GLY A 165 -5.10 -7.78 9.34
C GLY A 165 -4.44 -6.93 8.25
N PRO A 166 -3.45 -7.50 7.54
CA PRO A 166 -2.59 -6.78 6.60
C PRO A 166 -3.34 -6.16 5.42
N ASP A 167 -4.52 -6.68 5.05
CA ASP A 167 -5.40 -6.10 4.04
C ASP A 167 -5.98 -4.73 4.48
N THR A 168 -6.35 -4.61 5.75
CA THR A 168 -6.91 -3.36 6.30
C THR A 168 -5.84 -2.27 6.36
N GLU A 169 -4.65 -2.65 6.82
CA GLU A 169 -3.49 -1.76 6.92
C GLU A 169 -3.05 -1.29 5.52
N PHE A 170 -3.03 -2.18 4.54
CA PHE A 170 -2.77 -1.83 3.14
C PHE A 170 -3.79 -0.83 2.59
N LYS A 171 -5.10 -1.06 2.81
CA LYS A 171 -6.15 -0.13 2.38
C LYS A 171 -6.00 1.25 3.05
N ALA A 172 -5.62 1.30 4.32
CA ALA A 172 -5.34 2.55 5.02
C ALA A 172 -4.14 3.29 4.38
N LEU A 173 -3.05 2.57 4.10
CA LEU A 173 -1.88 3.13 3.43
C LEU A 173 -2.21 3.70 2.04
N VAL A 174 -3.00 2.99 1.23
CA VAL A 174 -3.44 3.48 -0.09
C VAL A 174 -4.25 4.77 0.05
N CYS A 175 -5.15 4.87 1.04
CA CYS A 175 -5.90 6.09 1.31
C CYS A 175 -4.97 7.25 1.73
N MET A 176 -3.97 7.01 2.58
CA MET A 176 -2.97 8.01 2.96
C MET A 176 -2.18 8.49 1.74
N ALA A 177 -1.72 7.55 0.91
CA ALA A 177 -0.91 7.84 -0.26
C ALA A 177 -1.64 8.69 -1.29
N LEU A 178 -2.95 8.47 -1.47
CA LEU A 178 -3.81 9.28 -2.34
C LEU A 178 -4.08 10.67 -1.74
N ASN A 179 -4.36 10.75 -0.43
CA ASN A 179 -4.54 12.04 0.25
C ASN A 179 -3.28 12.92 0.16
N GLU A 180 -2.09 12.32 0.22
CA GLU A 180 -0.82 13.03 0.07
C GLU A 180 -0.34 13.20 -1.39
N GLN A 181 -1.06 12.64 -2.37
CA GLN A 181 -0.65 12.62 -3.78
C GLN A 181 0.72 11.97 -4.01
N ARG A 182 1.08 11.01 -3.14
CA ARG A 182 2.38 10.35 -3.12
C ARG A 182 2.37 8.90 -3.56
N LEU A 183 1.22 8.30 -3.90
CA LEU A 183 1.09 6.88 -4.24
C LEU A 183 2.15 6.38 -5.24
N VAL A 184 2.31 7.07 -6.37
CA VAL A 184 3.31 6.71 -7.40
C VAL A 184 4.73 6.81 -6.83
N SER A 185 5.04 7.90 -6.13
CA SER A 185 6.38 8.11 -5.56
C SER A 185 6.74 7.11 -4.46
N TRP A 186 5.76 6.71 -3.64
CA TRP A 186 5.95 5.71 -2.60
C TRP A 186 6.17 4.32 -3.18
N LEU A 187 5.37 3.92 -4.17
CA LEU A 187 5.58 2.64 -4.86
C LEU A 187 6.93 2.59 -5.58
N ASN A 188 7.33 3.69 -6.22
CA ASN A 188 8.62 3.78 -6.91
C ASN A 188 9.82 3.59 -5.93
N LEU A 189 9.70 4.03 -4.67
CA LEU A 189 10.71 3.76 -3.65
C LEU A 189 10.86 2.27 -3.34
N LEU A 190 9.77 1.50 -3.35
CA LEU A 190 9.82 0.05 -3.17
C LEU A 190 10.43 -0.62 -4.40
N CYS A 191 9.97 -0.24 -5.60
CA CYS A 191 10.44 -0.80 -6.87
C CYS A 191 11.96 -0.63 -7.04
N LYS A 192 12.50 0.52 -6.62
CA LYS A 192 13.95 0.81 -6.67
C LYS A 192 14.76 0.20 -5.52
N SER A 193 14.11 -0.44 -4.54
CA SER A 193 14.79 -1.06 -3.42
C SER A 193 15.21 -2.49 -3.76
N GLY A 194 16.35 -2.67 -4.44
CA GLY A 194 16.85 -4.00 -4.83
C GLY A 194 16.97 -4.97 -3.64
N THR A 195 17.35 -4.49 -2.46
CA THR A 195 17.39 -5.27 -1.21
C THR A 195 16.03 -5.79 -0.74
N LEU A 196 14.94 -5.24 -1.27
CA LEU A 196 13.57 -5.64 -0.99
C LEU A 196 13.03 -6.51 -2.12
N ILE A 197 13.26 -6.14 -3.38
CA ILE A 197 12.72 -6.83 -4.54
C ILE A 197 13.39 -8.19 -4.76
N HIS A 198 14.73 -8.25 -4.84
CA HIS A 198 15.44 -9.49 -5.15
C HIS A 198 15.11 -10.67 -4.21
N PRO A 199 15.03 -10.49 -2.88
CA PRO A 199 14.74 -11.61 -1.99
C PRO A 199 13.25 -11.98 -1.85
N HIS A 200 12.31 -11.19 -2.38
CA HIS A 200 10.87 -11.41 -2.16
C HIS A 200 10.04 -11.56 -3.44
N TYR A 201 10.63 -11.41 -4.63
CA TYR A 201 9.92 -11.57 -5.89
C TYR A 201 10.55 -12.65 -6.77
N GLN A 202 9.68 -13.47 -7.35
CA GLN A 202 10.07 -14.44 -8.36
C GLN A 202 10.54 -13.73 -9.63
N ALA A 203 11.50 -14.31 -10.36
CA ALA A 203 12.03 -13.72 -11.59
C ALA A 203 10.97 -13.54 -12.69
N TRP A 204 9.92 -14.38 -12.68
CA TRP A 204 8.77 -14.27 -13.59
C TRP A 204 7.72 -13.23 -13.16
N SER A 205 7.90 -12.57 -12.02
CA SER A 205 6.93 -11.59 -11.53
C SER A 205 6.88 -10.33 -12.40
N TYR A 206 5.72 -9.69 -12.48
CA TYR A 206 5.55 -8.36 -13.08
C TYR A 206 6.55 -7.35 -12.51
N MET A 207 6.75 -7.35 -11.19
CA MET A 207 7.71 -6.50 -10.51
C MET A 207 9.15 -6.74 -11.02
N ALA A 208 9.62 -7.99 -11.06
CA ALA A 208 10.97 -8.31 -11.48
C ALA A 208 11.21 -8.09 -12.98
N GLN A 209 10.22 -8.38 -13.83
CA GLN A 209 10.36 -8.25 -15.28
C GLN A 209 10.27 -6.81 -15.79
N THR A 210 9.47 -5.96 -15.15
CA THR A 210 9.12 -4.63 -15.69
C THR A 210 9.52 -3.46 -14.80
N GLY A 211 9.97 -3.72 -13.57
CA GLY A 211 10.19 -2.67 -12.57
C GLY A 211 8.91 -1.95 -12.15
N PHE A 212 7.73 -2.52 -12.44
CA PHE A 212 6.40 -1.96 -12.14
C PHE A 212 6.04 -0.69 -12.94
N GLU A 213 6.82 -0.33 -13.96
CA GLU A 213 6.71 0.93 -14.71
C GLU A 213 5.32 1.16 -15.34
N GLY A 214 4.73 0.11 -15.92
CA GLY A 214 3.39 0.20 -16.53
C GLY A 214 2.32 0.57 -15.49
N ALA A 215 2.34 -0.05 -14.33
CA ALA A 215 1.42 0.24 -13.23
C ALA A 215 1.64 1.64 -12.65
N LEU A 216 2.90 2.09 -12.51
CA LEU A 216 3.21 3.46 -12.08
C LEU A 216 2.63 4.49 -13.06
N ARG A 217 2.69 4.22 -14.38
CA ARG A 217 2.10 5.08 -15.42
C ARG A 217 0.58 5.13 -15.33
N ILE A 218 -0.09 3.99 -15.11
CA ILE A 218 -1.54 3.92 -14.93
C ILE A 218 -1.94 4.75 -13.69
N LEU A 219 -1.29 4.51 -12.54
CA LEU A 219 -1.53 5.26 -11.30
C LEU A 219 -1.23 6.76 -11.43
N GLY A 220 -0.28 7.13 -12.30
CA GLY A 220 0.04 8.53 -12.61
C GLY A 220 -1.17 9.35 -13.08
N ARG A 221 -2.17 8.72 -13.70
CA ARG A 221 -3.38 9.38 -14.20
C ARG A 221 -4.23 10.03 -13.10
N ILE A 222 -4.11 9.59 -11.86
CA ILE A 222 -4.83 10.15 -10.69
C ILE A 222 -3.92 10.95 -9.74
N SER A 223 -2.64 11.10 -10.05
CA SER A 223 -1.64 11.72 -9.16
C SER A 223 -1.88 13.21 -8.88
N HIS A 224 -2.52 13.92 -9.82
CA HIS A 224 -2.82 15.35 -9.70
C HIS A 224 -4.12 15.63 -8.91
N LEU A 225 -4.95 14.62 -8.67
CA LEU A 225 -6.21 14.76 -7.96
C LEU A 225 -5.98 14.89 -6.45
N LYS A 226 -6.80 15.70 -5.77
CA LYS A 226 -6.73 15.90 -4.31
C LYS A 226 -7.83 15.13 -3.62
N PHE A 227 -7.45 14.18 -2.78
CA PHE A 227 -8.39 13.30 -2.08
C PHE A 227 -8.54 13.68 -0.60
N ARG A 228 -9.68 13.32 -0.01
CA ARG A 228 -9.97 13.43 1.44
C ARG A 228 -10.64 12.15 1.95
N LEU A 229 -9.91 11.03 1.81
CA LEU A 229 -10.36 9.68 2.12
C LEU A 229 -10.17 9.36 3.62
N PRO A 230 -11.10 8.60 4.25
CA PRO A 230 -10.96 8.15 5.62
C PRO A 230 -9.89 7.05 5.72
N VAL A 231 -8.80 7.34 6.42
CA VAL A 231 -7.69 6.39 6.69
C VAL A 231 -8.05 5.45 7.84
N ASP A 232 -8.83 5.94 8.78
CA ASP A 232 -9.19 5.30 10.03
C ASP A 232 -10.51 4.52 9.97
N LEU A 233 -11.10 4.34 8.78
CA LEU A 233 -12.43 3.72 8.62
C LEU A 233 -12.57 2.38 9.37
N ALA A 234 -11.49 1.58 9.37
CA ALA A 234 -11.45 0.31 10.06
C ALA A 234 -11.28 0.42 11.57
N VAL A 235 -10.71 1.51 12.10
CA VAL A 235 -10.46 1.68 13.54
C VAL A 235 -11.42 2.66 14.22
N ARG A 236 -12.15 3.47 13.44
CA ARG A 236 -13.05 4.53 13.92
C ARG A 236 -14.17 4.00 14.81
N GLN A 237 -14.79 2.88 14.44
CA GLN A 237 -15.81 2.24 15.27
C GLN A 237 -15.25 1.77 16.62
N LEU A 238 -14.00 1.29 16.65
CA LEU A 238 -13.36 0.79 17.87
C LEU A 238 -12.85 1.92 18.79
N LYS A 239 -12.48 3.07 18.21
CA LYS A 239 -12.17 4.29 18.97
C LYS A 239 -13.42 4.82 19.67
N ASN A 240 -14.52 4.95 18.93
CA ASN A 240 -15.79 5.48 19.46
C ASN A 240 -16.37 4.62 20.60
N ILE A 241 -16.13 3.30 20.58
CA ILE A 241 -16.57 2.42 21.67
C ILE A 241 -15.75 2.72 22.94
N LYS A 242 -14.44 2.93 22.85
CA LYS A 242 -13.60 3.18 24.03
C LYS A 242 -13.78 4.57 24.65
N ASP A 243 -14.17 5.58 23.88
CA ASP A 243 -14.46 6.91 24.42
C ASP A 243 -15.84 6.98 25.10
N ALA A 244 -16.66 5.92 24.96
CA ALA A 244 -18.01 5.83 25.52
C ALA A 244 -18.10 4.99 26.82
N PHE A 245 -16.98 4.41 27.28
CA PHE A 245 -16.86 3.60 28.49
C PHE A 245 -15.67 4.08 29.32
#